data_AF-A0A0F2QFV6-F1
#
_entry.id   AF-A0A0F2QFV6-F1
#
_cell.length_a   1.000
_cell.length_b   1.000
_cell.length_c   1.000
_cell.angle_alpha   90.00
_cell.angle_beta   90.00
_cell.angle_gamma   90.00
#
_symmetry.space_group_name_H-M   'P 1'
#
loop_
_entity.id
_entity.type
_entity.pdbx_description
1 polymer ?
#
loop_
_entity_poly.entity_id
_entity_poly.type
_entity_poly.pdbx_seq_one_letter_code
_entity_poly.pdbx_strand_id
1 'polypeptide(L)'
;MLFLLNEQIVDVTIPEIHLSKRWKVLGCGDPSSMRAREALEFVARVVSAHVKDCVPLEVSLVEDLAALIIAKTGANAALFPVTDGKVGEARLTILPETILASLRERHAHEGLVPDLKEIWPLAA
;
A
#
# COMPACT_ATOMS: atom_id res chain seq x y z
N MET A 1 3.29 -9.15 8.69
CA MET A 1 4.35 -8.70 7.76
C MET A 1 4.14 -7.23 7.53
N LEU A 2 5.18 -6.42 7.66
CA LEU A 2 5.02 -4.98 7.50
C LEU A 2 4.84 -4.61 6.02
N PHE A 3 3.98 -3.64 5.78
CA PHE A 3 3.78 -3.07 4.46
C PHE A 3 3.73 -1.54 4.52
N LEU A 4 4.46 -0.88 3.63
CA LEU A 4 4.40 0.57 3.45
C LEU A 4 3.55 0.91 2.21
N LEU A 5 2.42 1.58 2.40
CA LEU A 5 1.61 2.14 1.32
C LEU A 5 1.62 3.67 1.40
N ASN A 6 2.27 4.33 0.45
CA ASN A 6 2.58 5.75 0.54
C ASN A 6 3.22 6.04 1.91
N GLU A 7 2.55 6.81 2.77
CA GLU A 7 3.04 7.20 4.09
C GLU A 7 2.49 6.32 5.24
N GLN A 8 1.65 5.32 4.94
CA GLN A 8 1.04 4.47 5.96
C GLN A 8 1.74 3.12 6.08
N ILE A 9 2.09 2.75 7.30
CA ILE A 9 2.65 1.42 7.62
C ILE A 9 1.60 0.58 8.32
N VAL A 10 1.33 -0.60 7.77
CA VAL A 10 0.40 -1.59 8.34
C VAL A 10 1.08 -2.93 8.55
N ASP A 11 0.55 -3.72 9.48
CA ASP A 11 0.98 -5.10 9.70
C ASP A 11 -0.05 -6.07 9.16
N VAL A 12 0.24 -6.65 8.00
CA VAL A 12 -0.63 -7.65 7.38
C VAL A 12 -0.22 -9.03 7.88
N THR A 13 -1.00 -9.56 8.82
CA THR A 13 -0.80 -10.91 9.34
C THR A 13 -1.30 -11.94 8.32
N ILE A 14 -0.37 -12.71 7.73
CA ILE A 14 -0.63 -13.73 6.70
C ILE A 14 -1.49 -13.17 5.54
N PRO A 15 -0.86 -12.43 4.60
CA PRO A 15 -1.53 -11.70 3.52
C PRO A 15 -2.52 -12.54 2.72
N GLU A 16 -2.20 -13.79 2.44
CA GLU A 16 -3.04 -14.70 1.66
C GLU A 16 -4.32 -15.05 2.40
N ILE A 17 -4.25 -15.32 3.71
CA ILE A 17 -5.42 -15.59 4.54
C ILE A 17 -6.26 -14.32 4.69
N HIS A 18 -5.63 -13.17 4.94
CA HIS A 18 -6.32 -11.88 5.03
C HIS A 18 -7.11 -11.60 3.75
N LEU A 19 -6.44 -11.66 2.59
CA LEU A 19 -7.04 -11.43 1.29
C LEU A 19 -8.18 -12.43 1.00
N SER A 20 -8.00 -13.72 1.31
CA SER A 20 -9.02 -14.75 1.10
C SER A 20 -10.36 -14.43 1.79
N LYS A 21 -10.31 -13.76 2.94
CA LYS A 21 -11.48 -13.37 3.74
C LYS A 21 -12.10 -12.04 3.28
N ARG A 22 -11.30 -11.16 2.70
CA ARG A 22 -11.64 -9.74 2.51
C ARG A 22 -11.88 -9.34 1.06
N TRP A 23 -11.37 -10.10 0.08
CA TRP A 23 -11.39 -9.67 -1.34
C TRP A 23 -12.77 -9.32 -1.90
N LYS A 24 -13.83 -10.01 -1.43
CA LYS A 24 -15.22 -9.71 -1.82
C LYS A 24 -15.69 -8.36 -1.31
N VAL A 25 -15.34 -8.02 -0.08
CA VAL A 25 -15.65 -6.72 0.55
C VAL A 25 -14.80 -5.62 -0.09
N LEU A 26 -13.52 -5.91 -0.33
CA LEU A 26 -12.61 -5.01 -1.04
C LEU A 26 -13.11 -4.71 -2.47
N GLY A 27 -13.83 -5.64 -3.10
CA GLY A 27 -14.41 -5.43 -4.43
C GLY A 27 -13.40 -5.49 -5.56
N CYS A 28 -12.23 -6.10 -5.33
CA CYS A 28 -11.17 -6.18 -6.34
C CYS A 28 -11.45 -7.21 -7.47
N GLY A 29 -12.47 -8.04 -7.33
CA GLY A 29 -12.67 -9.24 -8.16
C GLY A 29 -11.93 -10.44 -7.58
N ASP A 30 -12.02 -11.61 -8.24
CA ASP A 30 -11.36 -12.83 -7.75
C ASP A 30 -9.83 -12.71 -7.87
N PRO A 31 -9.09 -12.62 -6.74
CA PRO A 31 -7.65 -12.47 -6.79
C PRO A 31 -6.97 -13.66 -7.46
N SER A 32 -7.50 -14.88 -7.40
CA SER A 32 -6.83 -16.07 -7.97
C SER A 32 -6.64 -15.97 -9.49
N SER A 33 -7.52 -15.24 -10.18
CA SER A 33 -7.50 -15.01 -11.62
C SER A 33 -6.79 -13.71 -12.04
N MET A 34 -6.44 -12.86 -11.05
CA MET A 34 -5.93 -11.51 -11.27
C MET A 34 -4.41 -11.49 -11.47
N ARG A 35 -3.96 -10.76 -12.50
CA ARG A 35 -2.54 -10.46 -12.74
C ARG A 35 -2.05 -9.32 -11.85
N ALA A 36 -0.74 -9.27 -11.64
CA ALA A 36 -0.07 -8.18 -10.92
C ALA A 36 -0.50 -6.78 -11.40
N ARG A 37 -0.54 -6.57 -12.72
CA ARG A 37 -0.95 -5.28 -13.31
C ARG A 37 -2.38 -4.90 -12.95
N GLU A 38 -3.32 -5.84 -13.04
CA GLU A 38 -4.74 -5.60 -12.72
C GLU A 38 -4.94 -5.26 -11.24
N ALA A 39 -4.15 -5.88 -10.36
CA ALA A 39 -4.13 -5.55 -8.93
C ALA A 39 -3.67 -4.11 -8.70
N LEU A 40 -2.58 -3.68 -9.35
CA LEU A 40 -2.07 -2.32 -9.24
C LEU A 40 -3.03 -1.28 -9.84
N GLU A 41 -3.66 -1.59 -10.98
CA GLU A 41 -4.70 -0.76 -11.58
C GLU A 41 -5.92 -0.62 -10.66
N PHE A 42 -6.31 -1.70 -9.98
CA PHE A 42 -7.36 -1.64 -8.95
C PHE A 42 -6.96 -0.73 -7.79
N VAL A 43 -5.79 -0.94 -7.19
CA VAL A 43 -5.32 -0.12 -6.06
C VAL A 43 -5.18 1.34 -6.47
N ALA A 44 -4.60 1.63 -7.65
CA ALA A 44 -4.48 2.99 -8.17
C ALA A 44 -5.83 3.70 -8.28
N ARG A 45 -6.89 2.99 -8.73
CA ARG A 45 -8.25 3.54 -8.77
C ARG A 45 -8.80 3.85 -7.39
N VAL A 46 -8.60 2.96 -6.41
CA VAL A 46 -9.03 3.19 -5.02
C VAL A 46 -8.31 4.39 -4.41
N VAL A 47 -6.99 4.47 -4.55
CA VAL A 47 -6.17 5.59 -4.07
C VAL A 47 -6.59 6.88 -4.78
N SER A 48 -6.82 6.85 -6.09
CA SER A 48 -7.26 8.03 -6.86
C SER A 48 -8.60 8.58 -6.39
N ALA A 49 -9.56 7.71 -6.03
CA ALA A 49 -10.85 8.15 -5.51
C ALA A 49 -10.68 8.89 -4.17
N HIS A 50 -9.87 8.33 -3.26
CA HIS A 50 -9.60 8.94 -1.96
C HIS A 50 -8.84 10.27 -2.07
N VAL A 51 -7.84 10.34 -2.97
CA VAL A 51 -7.12 11.58 -3.27
C VAL A 51 -8.08 12.64 -3.84
N LYS A 52 -8.94 12.27 -4.78
CA LYS A 52 -9.91 13.18 -5.40
C LYS A 52 -10.90 13.75 -4.38
N ASP A 53 -11.36 12.90 -3.45
CA ASP A 53 -12.35 13.29 -2.45
C ASP A 53 -11.70 13.91 -1.20
N CYS A 54 -10.37 14.03 -1.16
CA CYS A 54 -9.58 14.49 -0.03
C CYS A 54 -9.86 13.70 1.27
N VAL A 55 -10.15 12.39 1.14
CA VAL A 55 -10.45 11.50 2.25
C VAL A 55 -9.24 10.59 2.51
N PRO A 56 -8.72 10.50 3.75
CA PRO A 56 -7.64 9.57 4.07
C PRO A 56 -8.09 8.12 3.93
N LEU A 57 -7.19 7.24 3.49
CA LEU A 57 -7.44 5.80 3.51
C LEU A 57 -7.49 5.30 4.95
N GLU A 58 -8.57 4.60 5.30
CA GLU A 58 -8.66 3.92 6.60
C GLU A 58 -7.64 2.78 6.70
N VAL A 59 -7.14 2.52 7.91
CA VAL A 59 -6.14 1.47 8.18
C VAL A 59 -6.59 0.10 7.65
N SER A 60 -7.86 -0.26 7.87
CA SER A 60 -8.40 -1.55 7.42
C SER A 60 -8.43 -1.68 5.89
N LEU A 61 -8.66 -0.57 5.18
CA LEU A 61 -8.58 -0.53 3.73
C LEU A 61 -7.12 -0.63 3.27
N VAL A 62 -6.18 0.03 3.95
CA VAL A 62 -4.74 -0.08 3.65
C VAL A 62 -4.26 -1.52 3.85
N GLU A 63 -4.69 -2.22 4.89
CA GLU A 63 -4.42 -3.65 5.11
C GLU A 63 -4.95 -4.52 3.97
N ASP A 64 -6.19 -4.28 3.54
CA ASP A 64 -6.82 -5.02 2.44
C ASP A 64 -6.06 -4.79 1.11
N LEU A 65 -5.67 -3.54 0.81
CA LEU A 65 -4.90 -3.17 -0.37
C LEU A 65 -3.47 -3.74 -0.32
N ALA A 66 -2.81 -3.66 0.84
CA ALA A 66 -1.49 -4.23 1.07
C ALA A 66 -1.50 -5.74 0.84
N ALA A 67 -2.47 -6.47 1.42
CA ALA A 67 -2.60 -7.90 1.23
C ALA A 67 -2.73 -8.29 -0.26
N LEU A 68 -3.50 -7.51 -1.03
CA LEU A 68 -3.62 -7.69 -2.47
C LEU A 68 -2.29 -7.45 -3.20
N ILE A 69 -1.58 -6.36 -2.92
CA ILE A 69 -0.30 -6.05 -3.55
C ILE A 69 0.73 -7.14 -3.24
N ILE A 70 0.85 -7.53 -1.98
CA ILE A 70 1.78 -8.58 -1.54
C ILE A 70 1.49 -9.88 -2.31
N ALA A 71 0.24 -10.35 -2.27
CA ALA A 71 -0.15 -11.62 -2.89
C ALA A 71 0.05 -11.63 -4.41
N LYS A 72 0.08 -10.46 -5.05
CA LYS A 72 0.14 -10.34 -6.51
C LYS A 72 1.51 -9.96 -7.06
N THR A 73 2.34 -9.33 -6.24
CA THR A 73 3.61 -8.72 -6.70
C THR A 73 4.82 -9.17 -5.87
N GLY A 74 4.60 -9.66 -4.65
CA GLY A 74 5.67 -9.93 -3.68
C GLY A 74 6.31 -8.68 -3.07
N ALA A 75 5.88 -7.48 -3.45
CA ALA A 75 6.37 -6.23 -2.85
C ALA A 75 5.83 -6.06 -1.43
N ASN A 76 6.62 -5.42 -0.56
CA ASN A 76 6.19 -5.00 0.79
C ASN A 76 6.20 -3.47 0.95
N ALA A 77 6.45 -2.74 -0.14
CA ALA A 77 6.32 -1.29 -0.18
C ALA A 77 5.79 -0.85 -1.55
N ALA A 78 4.79 0.03 -1.54
CA ALA A 78 4.20 0.59 -2.74
C ALA A 78 3.96 2.09 -2.59
N LEU A 79 4.40 2.85 -3.58
CA LEU A 79 4.16 4.28 -3.70
C LEU A 79 3.28 4.57 -4.91
N PHE A 80 2.16 5.25 -4.67
CA PHE A 80 1.28 5.83 -5.66
C PHE A 80 1.46 7.35 -5.59
N PRO A 81 2.40 7.93 -6.38
CA PRO A 81 2.76 9.33 -6.27
C PRO A 81 1.58 10.21 -6.65
N VAL A 82 1.38 11.31 -5.92
CA VAL A 82 0.30 12.27 -6.18
C VAL A 82 0.90 13.58 -6.67
N THR A 83 0.50 14.03 -7.86
CA THR A 83 0.91 15.32 -8.43
C THR A 83 -0.34 16.02 -8.95
N ASP A 84 -0.57 17.26 -8.52
CA ASP A 84 -1.76 18.05 -8.86
C ASP A 84 -3.10 17.30 -8.67
N GLY A 85 -3.20 16.55 -7.56
CA GLY A 85 -4.38 15.76 -7.21
C GLY A 85 -4.60 14.52 -8.08
N LYS A 86 -3.61 14.12 -8.89
CA LYS A 86 -3.66 12.93 -9.74
C LYS A 86 -2.64 11.90 -9.29
N VAL A 87 -3.07 10.64 -9.23
CA VAL A 87 -2.21 9.50 -8.94
C VAL A 87 -1.44 9.12 -10.20
N GLY A 88 -0.11 9.09 -10.09
CA GLY A 88 0.81 8.66 -11.14
C GLY A 88 1.06 7.15 -11.15
N GLU A 89 2.10 6.74 -11.87
CA GLU A 89 2.49 5.32 -11.98
C GLU A 89 3.01 4.78 -10.64
N ALA A 90 2.52 3.59 -10.26
CA ALA A 90 2.89 2.93 -9.01
C ALA A 90 4.36 2.49 -9.03
N ARG A 91 5.05 2.70 -7.90
CA ARG A 91 6.42 2.21 -7.69
C ARG A 91 6.40 1.13 -6.61
N LEU A 92 6.95 -0.03 -6.93
CA LEU A 92 7.01 -1.17 -6.02
C LEU A 92 8.45 -1.42 -5.60
N THR A 93 8.65 -1.69 -4.32
CA THR A 93 9.96 -2.04 -3.75
C THR A 93 9.79 -3.16 -2.74
N ILE A 94 10.83 -3.98 -2.60
CA ILE A 94 11.00 -4.88 -1.45
C ILE A 94 12.02 -4.24 -0.52
N LEU A 95 11.57 -3.81 0.65
CA LEU A 95 12.40 -3.23 1.70
C LEU A 95 12.75 -4.29 2.75
N PRO A 96 13.95 -4.22 3.36
CA PRO A 96 14.26 -5.05 4.53
C PRO A 96 13.26 -4.78 5.66
N GLU A 97 12.79 -5.84 6.32
CA GLU A 97 11.85 -5.75 7.47
C GLU A 97 12.38 -4.84 8.59
N THR A 98 13.70 -4.78 8.80
CA THR A 98 14.32 -3.89 9.77
C THR A 98 14.10 -2.40 9.46
N ILE A 99 14.08 -2.03 8.17
CA ILE A 99 13.79 -0.66 7.74
C ILE A 99 12.32 -0.33 7.98
N LEU A 100 11.41 -1.23 7.60
CA LEU A 100 9.98 -1.06 7.86
C LEU A 100 9.67 -0.97 9.36
N ALA A 101 10.31 -1.80 10.18
CA ALA A 101 10.16 -1.79 11.63
C ALA A 101 10.64 -0.46 12.23
N SER A 102 11.79 0.05 11.78
CA SER A 102 12.32 1.34 12.21
C SER A 102 11.41 2.50 11.81
N LEU A 103 10.87 2.50 10.59
CA LEU A 103 9.90 3.50 10.16
C LEU A 103 8.62 3.46 11.00
N ARG A 104 8.11 2.27 11.31
CA ARG A 104 6.93 2.09 12.17
C ARG A 104 7.18 2.62 13.58
N GLU A 105 8.36 2.34 14.15
CA GLU A 105 8.73 2.79 15.49
C GLU A 105 8.85 4.32 15.56
N ARG A 106 9.51 4.94 14.58
CA ARG A 106 9.58 6.41 14.47
C ARG A 106 8.18 7.03 14.37
N HIS A 107 7.29 6.45 13.57
CA HIS A 107 5.92 6.93 13.47
C HIS A 107 5.16 6.80 14.80
N ALA A 108 5.30 5.67 15.50
CA ALA A 108 4.59 5.41 16.76
C ALA A 108 5.11 6.26 17.94
N HIS A 109 6.42 6.50 18.02
CA HIS A 109 7.04 7.17 19.17
C HIS A 109 7.26 8.67 18.95
N GLU A 110 7.55 9.08 17.72
CA GLU A 110 7.94 10.46 17.39
C GLU A 110 6.86 11.20 16.59
N GLY A 111 5.81 10.50 16.13
CA GLY A 111 4.76 11.06 15.28
C GLY A 111 5.23 11.42 13.87
N LEU A 112 6.40 10.94 13.47
CA LEU A 112 7.00 11.22 12.16
C LEU A 112 6.45 10.26 11.11
N VAL A 113 5.83 10.80 10.07
CA VAL A 113 5.46 10.02 8.88
C VAL A 113 6.72 9.53 8.15
N PRO A 114 6.68 8.34 7.52
CA PRO A 114 7.77 7.86 6.68
C PRO A 114 8.19 8.88 5.63
N ASP A 115 9.46 9.27 5.61
CA ASP A 115 9.98 10.14 4.54
C ASP A 115 10.15 9.34 3.25
N LEU A 116 9.22 9.57 2.31
CA LEU A 116 9.21 8.91 1.02
C LEU A 116 10.44 9.24 0.16
N LYS A 117 11.14 10.35 0.42
CA LYS A 117 12.36 10.72 -0.30
C LYS A 117 13.55 9.86 0.09
N GLU A 118 13.58 9.33 1.31
CA GLU A 118 14.60 8.35 1.73
C GLU A 118 14.46 7.03 0.96
N ILE A 119 13.23 6.68 0.56
CA ILE A 119 12.90 5.39 -0.04
C ILE A 119 12.83 5.48 -1.58
N TRP A 120 12.22 6.54 -2.09
CA TRP A 120 12.04 6.83 -3.51
C TRP A 120 12.46 8.29 -3.83
N PRO A 121 13.76 8.59 -3.89
CA PRO A 121 14.26 9.97 -4.05
C PRO A 121 13.82 10.67 -5.34
N LEU A 122 13.41 9.91 -6.37
CA LEU A 122 12.95 10.44 -7.67
C LEU A 122 11.42 10.46 -7.79
N ALA A 123 10.66 10.32 -6.70
CA ALA A 123 9.20 10.14 -6.71
C ALA A 123 8.39 11.15 -5.90
N ALA A 124 9.06 11.95 -5.07
CA ALA A 124 8.46 12.83 -4.06
C ALA A 124 8.93 14.28 -4.19
#